data_AF-A0A2Z4ZK89-F1
#
_entry.id   AF-A0A2Z4ZK89-F1
#
_cell.length_a   1.000
_cell.length_b   1.000
_cell.length_c   1.000
_cell.angle_alpha   90.00
_cell.angle_beta   90.00
_cell.angle_gamma   90.00
#
_symmetry.space_group_name_H-M   'P 1'
#
loop_
_entity.id
_entity.type
_entity.pdbx_description
1 polymer ?
#
loop_
_entity_poly.entity_id
_entity_poly.type
_entity_poly.pdbx_seq_one_letter_code
_entity_poly.pdbx_strand_id
1 'polypeptide(L)'
;MNSYQQDAIRDTHSKVIGYLLWIFGFTGAHRFYYGKPVTGTIWFFTFGLLGIGWLIDLFLIPAMDREADLRFTPGPIEYSVAWILLTFLGVLGVHRMYQGKWLSGIIYLLTGGVFFLGVLYDFWTLNDQVSIRNAQKRGAFQ
;
A
#
# COMPACT_ATOMS: atom_id res chain seq x y z
N MET A 1 -22.80 -4.47 -23.29
CA MET A 1 -21.63 -3.81 -22.67
C MET A 1 -20.57 -4.89 -22.49
N ASN A 2 -19.42 -4.79 -23.18
CA ASN A 2 -18.36 -5.81 -23.10
C ASN A 2 -17.67 -5.76 -21.73
N SER A 3 -17.87 -6.78 -20.90
CA SER A 3 -17.21 -6.96 -19.60
C SER A 3 -15.68 -7.08 -19.72
N TYR A 4 -15.16 -7.51 -20.87
CA TYR A 4 -13.73 -7.58 -21.16
C TYR A 4 -13.00 -6.22 -21.12
N GLN A 5 -13.72 -5.11 -21.29
CA GLN A 5 -13.12 -3.77 -21.30
C GLN A 5 -12.97 -3.17 -19.89
N GLN A 6 -13.64 -3.74 -18.88
CA GLN A 6 -13.60 -3.25 -17.50
C GLN A 6 -12.45 -3.84 -16.67
N ASP A 7 -11.91 -5.00 -17.05
CA ASP A 7 -10.79 -5.63 -16.32
C ASP A 7 -9.42 -5.01 -16.67
N ALA A 8 -9.29 -4.33 -17.81
CA ALA A 8 -8.01 -3.76 -18.27
C ALA A 8 -7.73 -2.33 -17.76
N ILE A 9 -8.69 -1.68 -17.08
CA ILE A 9 -8.59 -0.27 -16.65
C ILE A 9 -9.08 -0.12 -15.20
N ARG A 10 -8.47 -0.88 -14.27
CA ARG A 10 -8.63 -0.58 -12.85
C ARG A 10 -7.25 -0.45 -12.24
N ASP A 11 -6.75 0.78 -12.22
CA ASP A 11 -5.58 1.19 -11.45
C ASP A 11 -5.78 0.71 -10.00
N THR A 12 -4.90 -0.15 -9.52
CA THR A 12 -4.92 -0.68 -8.15
C THR A 12 -4.53 0.39 -7.15
N HIS A 13 -3.60 1.26 -7.55
CA HIS A 13 -3.05 2.35 -6.77
C HIS A 13 -3.34 3.68 -7.47
N SER A 14 -3.68 4.71 -6.71
CA SER A 14 -3.78 6.08 -7.25
C SER A 14 -2.39 6.69 -7.49
N LYS A 15 -2.12 7.11 -8.73
CA LYS A 15 -0.94 7.92 -9.12
C LYS A 15 -0.84 9.22 -8.35
N VAL A 16 -1.98 9.89 -8.13
CA VAL A 16 -2.04 11.15 -7.39
C VAL A 16 -1.53 10.95 -5.97
N ILE A 17 -1.97 9.88 -5.30
CA ILE A 17 -1.46 9.53 -3.97
C ILE A 17 0.03 9.19 -4.02
N GLY A 18 0.49 8.49 -5.07
CA GLY A 18 1.93 8.26 -5.29
C GLY A 18 2.75 9.55 -5.33
N TYR A 19 2.30 10.57 -6.06
CA TYR A 19 2.94 11.89 -6.08
C TYR A 19 2.82 12.67 -4.77
N LEU A 20 1.71 12.56 -4.04
CA LEU A 20 1.58 13.14 -2.71
C LEU A 20 2.56 12.50 -1.71
N LEU A 21 2.71 11.18 -1.74
CA LEU A 21 3.67 10.45 -0.91
C LEU A 21 5.12 10.76 -1.29
N TRP A 22 5.39 11.08 -2.56
CA TRP A 22 6.71 11.50 -3.04
C TRP A 22 7.19 12.82 -2.43
N ILE A 23 6.30 13.72 -2.00
CA ILE A 23 6.69 14.94 -1.26
C ILE A 23 7.47 14.57 0.02
N PHE A 24 7.07 13.47 0.66
CA PHE A 24 7.76 12.87 1.80
C PHE A 24 8.68 11.71 1.38
N GLY A 25 9.01 11.64 0.08
CA GLY A 25 9.63 10.50 -0.58
C GLY A 25 11.06 10.19 -0.12
N PHE A 26 11.73 11.12 0.58
CA PHE A 26 12.99 10.81 1.28
C PHE A 26 12.83 9.70 2.32
N THR A 27 11.61 9.48 2.84
CA THR A 27 11.28 8.35 3.72
C THR A 27 11.05 7.04 2.96
N GLY A 28 10.92 7.07 1.62
CA GLY A 28 10.56 5.90 0.80
C GLY A 28 9.07 5.57 0.78
N ALA A 29 8.18 6.41 1.32
CA ALA A 29 6.75 6.14 1.46
C ALA A 29 6.05 5.72 0.15
N HIS A 30 6.34 6.39 -0.97
CA HIS A 30 5.80 6.05 -2.29
C HIS A 30 6.28 4.67 -2.79
N ARG A 31 7.48 4.22 -2.40
CA ARG A 31 7.99 2.88 -2.76
C ARG A 31 7.28 1.78 -1.99
N PHE A 32 6.99 2.01 -0.71
CA PHE A 32 6.15 1.08 0.05
C PHE A 32 4.74 1.01 -0.52
N TYR A 33 4.17 2.16 -0.88
CA TYR A 33 2.86 2.27 -1.52
C TYR A 33 2.76 1.40 -2.77
N TYR A 34 3.73 1.50 -3.70
CA TYR A 34 3.77 0.66 -4.90
C TYR A 34 4.30 -0.78 -4.68
N GLY A 35 4.38 -1.26 -3.44
CA GLY A 35 4.74 -2.65 -3.17
C GLY A 35 6.22 -3.00 -3.34
N LYS A 36 7.12 -2.03 -3.18
CA LYS A 36 8.58 -2.21 -3.22
C LYS A 36 9.23 -2.05 -1.83
N PRO A 37 8.90 -2.88 -0.83
CA PRO A 37 9.26 -2.66 0.57
C PRO A 37 10.78 -2.67 0.84
N VAL A 38 11.54 -3.51 0.11
CA VAL A 38 13.00 -3.56 0.23
C VAL A 38 13.61 -2.23 -0.18
N THR A 39 13.27 -1.72 -1.37
CA THR A 39 13.78 -0.42 -1.82
C THR A 39 13.23 0.75 -0.99
N GLY A 40 11.98 0.66 -0.51
CA GLY A 40 11.44 1.65 0.43
C GLY A 40 12.25 1.73 1.72
N THR A 41 12.67 0.57 2.25
CA THR A 41 13.50 0.50 3.46
C THR A 41 14.90 1.06 3.23
N ILE A 42 15.51 0.78 2.07
CA ILE A 42 16.78 1.41 1.67
C ILE A 42 16.62 2.93 1.60
N TRP A 43 15.54 3.42 0.99
CA TRP A 43 15.25 4.86 0.92
C TRP A 43 15.13 5.47 2.31
N PHE A 44 14.36 4.85 3.21
CA PHE A 44 14.16 5.33 4.58
C PHE A 44 15.48 5.53 5.33
N PHE A 45 16.39 4.55 5.29
CA PHE A 45 17.67 4.63 6.00
C PHE A 45 18.72 5.51 5.32
N THR A 46 18.53 5.87 4.05
CA THR A 46 19.50 6.66 3.27
C THR A 46 18.98 8.04 2.88
N PHE A 47 17.82 8.43 3.40
CA PHE A 47 17.09 9.63 2.97
C PHE A 47 16.91 9.70 1.44
N GLY A 48 16.49 8.56 0.85
CA GLY A 48 16.30 8.38 -0.59
C GLY A 48 17.58 8.35 -1.41
N LEU A 49 18.67 7.87 -0.81
CA LEU A 49 20.05 7.87 -1.30
C LEU A 49 20.66 9.27 -1.45
N LEU A 50 20.66 10.04 -0.35
CA LEU A 50 21.20 11.41 -0.25
C LEU A 50 20.43 12.43 -1.13
N GLY A 51 19.14 12.21 -1.34
CA GLY A 51 18.24 13.12 -2.06
C GLY A 51 18.23 12.98 -3.59
N ILE A 52 19.23 12.33 -4.19
CA ILE A 52 19.27 12.13 -5.65
C ILE A 52 18.20 11.10 -6.08
N GLY A 53 18.13 9.96 -5.39
CA GLY A 53 17.14 8.93 -5.68
C GLY A 53 15.70 9.43 -5.53
N TRP A 54 15.46 10.33 -4.58
CA TRP A 54 14.18 11.04 -4.42
C TRP A 54 13.80 11.88 -5.66
N LEU A 55 14.75 12.59 -6.29
CA LEU A 55 14.48 13.35 -7.51
C LEU A 55 14.19 12.43 -8.70
N ILE A 56 14.96 11.35 -8.86
CA ILE A 56 14.76 10.39 -9.95
C ILE A 56 13.39 9.72 -9.81
N ASP A 57 12.91 9.50 -8.58
CA ASP A 57 11.62 8.88 -8.31
C ASP A 57 10.43 9.61 -8.94
N LEU A 58 10.53 10.91 -9.21
CA LEU A 58 9.51 11.67 -9.95
C LEU A 58 9.17 11.01 -11.31
N PHE A 59 10.18 10.46 -11.97
CA PHE A 59 10.05 9.78 -13.27
C PHE A 59 9.76 8.27 -13.13
N LEU A 60 10.10 7.66 -12.00
CA LEU A 60 9.85 6.23 -11.75
C LEU A 60 8.40 5.95 -11.34
N ILE A 61 7.68 6.91 -10.76
CA ILE A 61 6.29 6.71 -10.27
C ILE A 61 5.39 6.08 -11.33
N PRO A 62 5.31 6.56 -12.58
CA PRO A 62 4.47 5.93 -13.61
C PRO A 62 4.87 4.48 -13.94
N ALA A 63 6.16 4.14 -13.82
CA ALA A 63 6.62 2.78 -14.04
C ALA A 63 6.23 1.87 -12.86
N MET A 64 6.45 2.33 -11.62
CA MET A 64 6.09 1.61 -10.41
C MET A 64 4.59 1.36 -10.29
N ASP A 65 3.79 2.32 -10.71
CA ASP A 65 2.35 2.22 -10.79
C ASP A 65 1.88 1.10 -11.73
N ARG A 66 2.38 1.06 -12.97
CA ARG A 66 2.09 -0.02 -13.91
C ARG A 66 2.54 -1.38 -13.39
N GLU A 67 3.70 -1.45 -12.74
CA GLU A 67 4.18 -2.70 -12.12
C GLU A 67 3.25 -3.15 -10.98
N ALA A 68 2.73 -2.22 -10.18
CA ALA A 68 1.79 -2.52 -9.11
C ALA A 68 0.47 -3.07 -9.67
N ASP A 69 -0.05 -2.48 -10.74
CA ASP A 69 -1.27 -2.94 -11.42
C ASP A 69 -1.14 -4.35 -11.98
N LEU A 70 0.05 -4.73 -12.46
CA LEU A 70 0.31 -6.09 -12.94
C LEU A 70 0.47 -7.10 -11.80
N ARG A 71 0.96 -6.67 -10.63
CA ARG A 71 1.27 -7.54 -9.50
C ARG A 71 0.08 -7.77 -8.56
N PHE A 72 -0.79 -6.77 -8.40
CA PHE A 72 -1.81 -6.76 -7.36
C PHE A 72 -3.21 -6.97 -7.90
N THR A 73 -4.02 -7.72 -7.16
CA THR A 73 -5.39 -8.03 -7.58
C THR A 73 -6.33 -6.86 -7.25
N PRO A 74 -7.03 -6.27 -8.23
CA PRO A 74 -8.05 -5.25 -7.97
C PRO A 74 -9.27 -5.87 -7.30
N GLY A 75 -9.98 -5.11 -6.48
CA GLY A 75 -11.17 -5.59 -5.78
C GLY A 75 -11.80 -4.53 -4.88
N PRO A 76 -12.75 -4.92 -4.01
CA PRO A 76 -13.53 -4.00 -3.20
C PRO A 76 -12.75 -3.33 -2.07
N ILE A 77 -11.59 -3.86 -1.69
CA ILE A 77 -10.69 -3.20 -0.72
C ILE A 77 -9.71 -2.36 -1.53
N GLU A 78 -9.75 -1.04 -1.35
CA GLU A 78 -8.89 -0.10 -2.06
C GLU A 78 -7.53 0.03 -1.39
N TYR A 79 -6.45 -0.10 -2.16
CA TYR A 79 -5.07 0.01 -1.68
C TYR A 79 -4.78 1.42 -1.14
N SER A 80 -5.16 2.44 -1.91
CA SER A 80 -5.11 3.86 -1.55
C SER A 80 -5.67 4.14 -0.16
N VAL A 81 -6.90 3.68 0.10
CA VAL A 81 -7.59 3.88 1.38
C VAL A 81 -6.88 3.11 2.49
N ALA A 82 -6.52 1.85 2.25
CA ALA A 82 -5.80 1.05 3.23
C ALA A 82 -4.47 1.70 3.66
N TRP A 83 -3.74 2.32 2.72
CA TRP A 83 -2.51 3.06 2.97
C TRP A 83 -2.71 4.35 3.77
N ILE A 84 -3.75 5.13 3.44
CA ILE A 84 -4.13 6.32 4.22
C ILE A 84 -4.47 5.92 5.65
N LEU A 85 -5.27 4.86 5.83
CA LEU A 85 -5.63 4.35 7.15
C LEU A 85 -4.41 3.84 7.93
N LEU A 86 -3.46 3.14 7.28
CA LEU A 86 -2.21 2.71 7.92
C LEU A 86 -1.37 3.92 8.37
N THR A 87 -1.29 4.95 7.54
CA THR A 87 -0.46 6.13 7.81
C THR A 87 -0.96 6.93 9.00
N PHE A 88 -2.26 7.22 9.07
CA PHE A 88 -2.82 8.10 10.10
C PHE A 88 -3.45 7.36 11.29
N LEU A 89 -3.92 6.13 11.09
CA LEU A 89 -4.63 5.34 12.10
C LEU A 89 -4.02 3.93 12.28
N GLY A 90 -2.80 3.70 11.78
CA GLY A 90 -2.16 2.38 11.80
C GLY A 90 -1.94 1.85 13.20
N VAL A 91 -1.54 2.70 14.14
CA VAL A 91 -1.38 2.36 15.57
C VAL A 91 -2.71 1.90 16.19
N LEU A 92 -3.84 2.39 15.69
CA LEU A 92 -5.16 2.00 16.17
C LEU A 92 -5.69 0.73 15.47
N GLY A 93 -5.01 0.23 14.44
CA GLY A 93 -5.40 -0.98 13.71
C GLY A 93 -6.57 -0.81 12.74
N VAL A 94 -6.96 0.43 12.42
CA VAL A 94 -8.15 0.71 11.60
C VAL A 94 -8.00 0.17 10.17
N HIS A 95 -6.79 0.20 9.60
CA HIS A 95 -6.50 -0.43 8.30
C HIS A 95 -6.76 -1.94 8.32
N ARG A 96 -6.48 -2.64 9.43
CA ARG A 96 -6.76 -4.07 9.57
C ARG A 96 -8.26 -4.33 9.64
N MET A 97 -9.01 -3.49 10.36
CA MET A 97 -10.48 -3.57 10.41
C MET A 97 -11.10 -3.31 9.03
N TYR A 98 -10.58 -2.34 8.26
CA TYR A 98 -10.99 -2.08 6.88
C TYR A 98 -10.78 -3.31 5.96
N GLN A 99 -9.71 -4.08 6.18
CA GLN A 99 -9.48 -5.37 5.51
C GLN A 99 -10.35 -6.54 6.03
N GLY A 100 -11.25 -6.28 6.98
CA GLY A 100 -12.09 -7.29 7.65
C GLY A 100 -11.36 -8.11 8.72
N LYS A 101 -10.15 -7.73 9.13
CA LYS A 101 -9.34 -8.44 10.14
C LYS A 101 -9.59 -7.91 11.55
N TRP A 102 -10.86 -7.96 11.98
CA TRP A 102 -11.34 -7.38 13.25
C TRP A 102 -10.53 -7.80 14.47
N LEU A 103 -10.28 -9.10 14.65
CA LEU A 103 -9.52 -9.59 15.81
C LEU A 103 -8.14 -8.91 15.92
N SER A 104 -7.37 -8.90 14.83
CA SER A 104 -6.06 -8.25 14.82
C SER A 104 -6.12 -6.72 14.90
N GLY A 105 -7.20 -6.10 14.41
CA GLY A 105 -7.43 -4.67 14.57
C GLY A 105 -7.71 -4.28 16.02
N ILE A 106 -8.51 -5.08 16.74
CA ILE A 106 -8.80 -4.87 18.17
C ILE A 106 -7.52 -5.08 18.99
N ILE A 107 -6.72 -6.09 18.66
CA ILE A 107 -5.40 -6.26 19.28
C ILE A 107 -4.59 -4.98 19.08
N TYR A 108 -4.50 -4.46 17.85
CA TYR A 108 -3.76 -3.23 17.58
C TYR A 108 -4.24 -2.04 18.41
N LEU A 109 -5.55 -1.88 18.54
CA LEU A 109 -6.16 -0.83 19.34
C LEU A 109 -5.77 -0.94 20.82
N LEU A 110 -5.74 -2.15 21.38
CA LEU A 110 -5.45 -2.38 22.80
C LEU A 110 -3.94 -2.32 23.13
N THR A 111 -3.07 -2.57 22.15
CA THR A 111 -1.61 -2.65 22.36
C THR A 111 -0.82 -1.54 21.67
N GLY A 112 -1.49 -0.55 21.07
CA GLY A 112 -0.84 0.56 20.34
C GLY A 112 -0.06 0.07 19.13
N GLY A 113 -0.75 -0.52 18.15
CA GLY A 113 -0.15 -1.42 17.17
C GLY A 113 0.12 -2.70 17.92
N VAL A 114 1.33 -3.25 17.96
CA VAL A 114 1.72 -4.03 19.16
C VAL A 114 3.04 -3.45 19.61
N PHE A 115 3.02 -2.28 20.25
CA PHE A 115 4.22 -1.45 20.45
C PHE A 115 4.87 -1.02 19.12
N PHE A 116 4.07 -0.53 18.16
CA PHE A 116 4.50 -0.02 16.83
C PHE A 116 5.13 -1.02 15.85
N LEU A 117 5.70 -2.14 16.30
CA LEU A 117 6.33 -3.14 15.43
C LEU A 117 5.34 -3.71 14.39
N GLY A 118 4.09 -3.92 14.80
CA GLY A 118 3.04 -4.35 13.89
C GLY A 118 2.77 -3.35 12.76
N VAL A 119 2.91 -2.05 13.02
CA VAL A 119 2.75 -1.01 11.99
C VAL A 119 3.88 -1.11 10.96
N LEU A 120 5.12 -1.30 11.40
CA LEU A 120 6.29 -1.52 10.53
C LEU A 120 6.12 -2.78 9.66
N TYR A 121 5.62 -3.86 10.26
CA TYR A 121 5.28 -5.08 9.53
C TYR A 121 4.22 -4.85 8.45
N ASP A 122 3.20 -4.04 8.76
CA ASP A 122 2.14 -3.72 7.81
C ASP A 122 2.63 -2.81 6.67
N PHE A 123 3.57 -1.88 6.91
CA PHE A 123 4.23 -1.12 5.85
C PHE A 123 4.87 -2.04 4.78
N TRP A 124 5.35 -3.21 5.18
CA TRP A 124 5.94 -4.18 4.26
C TRP A 124 4.91 -5.04 3.53
N THR A 125 3.82 -5.41 4.20
CA THR A 125 2.97 -6.51 3.78
C THR A 125 1.57 -6.10 3.36
N LEU A 126 1.17 -4.83 3.56
CA LEU A 126 -0.21 -4.36 3.32
C LEU A 126 -0.71 -4.68 1.91
N ASN A 127 0.11 -4.44 0.88
CA ASN A 127 -0.29 -4.65 -0.51
C ASN A 127 -0.60 -6.13 -0.79
N ASP A 128 0.25 -7.04 -0.35
CA ASP A 128 0.00 -8.48 -0.51
C ASP A 128 -1.24 -8.90 0.31
N GLN A 129 -1.41 -8.36 1.53
CA GLN A 129 -2.59 -8.61 2.36
C GLN A 129 -3.90 -8.16 1.69
N VAL A 130 -3.92 -6.99 1.05
CA VAL A 130 -5.09 -6.48 0.29
C VAL A 130 -5.34 -7.34 -0.95
N SER A 131 -4.29 -7.64 -1.73
CA SER A 131 -4.37 -8.46 -2.94
C SER A 131 -4.98 -9.83 -2.67
N ILE A 132 -4.51 -10.53 -1.63
CA ILE A 132 -5.04 -11.84 -1.24
C ILE A 132 -6.53 -11.73 -0.86
N ARG A 133 -6.92 -10.69 -0.10
CA ARG A 133 -8.33 -10.50 0.27
C ARG A 133 -9.23 -10.20 -0.92
N ASN A 134 -8.75 -9.37 -1.85
CA ASN A 134 -9.48 -9.06 -3.09
C ASN A 134 -9.64 -10.31 -3.96
N ALA A 135 -8.58 -11.12 -4.11
CA ALA A 135 -8.64 -12.40 -4.83
C ALA A 135 -9.64 -13.38 -4.18
N GLN A 136 -9.61 -13.53 -2.85
CA GLN A 136 -10.56 -14.37 -2.12
C GLN A 136 -12.02 -13.94 -2.32
N LYS A 137 -12.30 -12.64 -2.25
CA LYS A 137 -13.65 -12.12 -2.49
C LYS A 137 -14.09 -12.37 -3.92
N ARG A 138 -13.22 -12.16 -4.92
CA ARG A 138 -13.54 -12.41 -6.33
C ARG A 138 -13.95 -13.87 -6.59
N GLY A 139 -13.24 -14.83 -5.99
CA GLY A 139 -13.56 -16.26 -6.13
C GLY A 139 -14.80 -16.71 -5.35
N ALA A 140 -15.24 -15.98 -4.33
CA ALA A 140 -16.47 -16.28 -3.58
C ALA A 140 -17.76 -15.78 -4.25
N PHE A 141 -17.64 -14.94 -5.29
CA PHE A 141 -18.77 -14.41 -6.08
C PHE A 141 -18.88 -15.03 -7.49
N GLN A 142 -18.06 -16.06 -7.79
CA GLN A 142 -18.17 -16.90 -8.99
C GLN A 142 -18.88 -18.20 -8.63
#